data_AF-A0AAV5UPZ1-F1
#
_entry.id   AF-A0AAV5UPZ1-F1
#
_cell.length_a   1.000
_cell.length_b   1.000
_cell.length_c   1.000
_cell.angle_alpha   90.00
_cell.angle_beta   90.00
_cell.angle_gamma   90.00
#
_symmetry.space_group_name_H-M   'P 1'
#
loop_
_entity.id
_entity.type
_entity.pdbx_description
1 polymer ?
#
loop_
_entity_poly.entity_id
_entity_poly.type
_entity_poly.pdbx_seq_one_letter_code
_entity_poly.pdbx_strand_id
1 'polypeptide(L)'
;SKCVKCPGNFTTMYDGAQSKNDCYVSCLPGYYTSYNTDPTQCIPCGIGYYETKRGALEHCKNCDHNSTLHEASTSSSDCVNTCDEPGKEIDENGSCRACVQGTFKDDPSDLRCGGNCPYGLTTAGTGSTSLSQCTVINCPKDRRVTTDTTLTPPNPSSFNIDSYCPLCSRGFAQTGTNQTECRPCNKFKDAANLPGCKSECEGREDDKS
;
A
#
# COMPACT_ATOMS: atom_id res chain seq x y z
N SER A 1 5.86 56.40 25.09
CA SER A 1 6.02 55.92 23.69
C SER A 1 4.73 55.24 23.25
N LYS A 2 4.37 55.30 21.96
CA LYS A 2 3.16 54.63 21.43
C LYS A 2 3.57 53.39 20.65
N CYS A 3 2.85 52.28 20.83
CA CYS A 3 3.07 51.06 20.05
C CYS A 3 2.63 51.28 18.60
N VAL A 4 3.42 50.77 17.65
CA VAL A 4 3.11 50.79 16.21
C VAL A 4 2.93 49.36 15.76
N LYS A 5 1.80 49.05 15.12
CA LYS A 5 1.51 47.72 14.60
C LYS A 5 2.39 47.42 13.39
N CYS A 6 2.81 46.16 13.25
CA CYS A 6 3.44 45.68 12.02
C CYS A 6 2.52 45.89 10.80
N PRO A 7 3.09 46.16 9.62
CA PRO A 7 2.30 46.37 8.41
C PRO A 7 1.62 45.08 7.94
N GLY A 8 0.43 45.20 7.35
CA GLY A 8 -0.25 44.08 6.69
C GLY A 8 -0.50 42.88 7.62
N ASN A 9 -0.07 41.69 7.17
CA ASN A 9 -0.18 40.42 7.87
C ASN A 9 1.08 40.06 8.67
N PHE A 10 1.92 41.03 9.05
CA PHE A 10 3.14 40.78 9.81
C PHE A 10 2.88 40.83 11.32
N THR A 11 3.73 40.16 12.09
CA THR A 11 3.70 40.06 13.55
C THR A 11 5.12 40.08 14.12
N THR A 12 5.26 40.18 15.45
CA THR A 12 6.55 40.11 16.15
C THR A 12 6.69 38.81 16.93
N MET A 13 7.93 38.43 17.26
CA MET A 13 8.25 37.17 17.94
C MET A 13 7.90 37.20 19.43
N TYR A 14 7.95 38.39 20.02
CA TYR A 14 7.69 38.63 21.44
C TYR A 14 7.02 39.99 21.63
N ASP A 15 6.36 40.14 22.77
CA ASP A 15 5.78 41.42 23.21
C ASP A 15 6.89 42.43 23.53
N GLY A 16 6.69 43.69 23.14
CA GLY A 16 7.65 44.76 23.43
C GLY A 16 8.81 44.89 22.43
N ALA A 17 8.69 44.28 21.25
CA ALA A 17 9.58 44.51 20.11
C ALA A 17 9.83 46.02 19.88
N GLN A 18 11.09 46.38 19.66
CA GLN A 18 11.55 47.77 19.66
C GLN A 18 11.80 48.30 18.24
N SER A 19 11.83 47.42 17.23
CA SER A 19 12.12 47.77 15.85
C SER A 19 11.05 47.25 14.89
N LYS A 20 10.78 48.02 13.82
CA LYS A 20 9.96 47.53 12.70
C LYS A 20 10.61 46.35 11.97
N ASN A 21 11.93 46.20 12.08
CA ASN A 21 12.65 45.06 11.51
C ASN A 21 12.38 43.76 12.27
N ASP A 22 11.77 43.84 13.46
CA ASP A 22 11.34 42.66 14.24
C ASP A 22 10.03 42.06 13.72
N CYS A 23 9.41 42.69 12.71
CA CYS A 23 8.19 42.23 12.08
C CYS A 23 8.49 41.14 11.03
N TYR A 24 7.82 39.99 11.14
CA TYR A 24 7.86 38.89 10.17
C TYR A 24 6.45 38.47 9.74
N VAL A 25 6.32 37.73 8.65
CA VAL A 25 5.03 37.32 8.09
C VAL A 25 4.27 36.38 9.04
N SER A 26 3.02 36.71 9.36
CA SER A 26 2.15 35.84 10.15
C SER A 26 1.51 34.77 9.26
N CYS A 27 2.22 33.65 9.06
CA CYS A 27 1.78 32.53 8.23
C CYS A 27 0.51 31.87 8.75
N LEU A 28 -0.35 31.38 7.85
CA LEU A 28 -1.55 30.61 8.23
C LEU A 28 -1.17 29.31 8.96
N PRO A 29 -2.08 28.69 9.74
CA PRO A 29 -1.90 27.32 10.22
C PRO A 29 -1.49 26.39 9.07
N GLY A 30 -0.63 25.42 9.36
CA GLY A 30 0.03 24.56 8.36
C GLY A 30 1.25 25.18 7.69
N TYR A 31 1.65 26.39 8.07
CA TYR A 31 2.82 27.07 7.50
C TYR A 31 3.66 27.76 8.58
N TYR A 32 4.96 27.86 8.33
CA TYR A 32 5.92 28.59 9.16
C TYR A 32 6.76 29.55 8.31
N THR A 33 7.52 30.44 8.94
CA THR A 33 8.54 31.27 8.28
C THR A 33 9.87 31.14 9.01
N SER A 34 11.00 31.41 8.36
CA SER A 34 12.30 31.47 9.03
C SER A 34 12.78 32.92 9.07
N TYR A 35 12.95 33.44 10.28
CA TYR A 35 13.29 34.83 10.50
C TYR A 35 14.65 35.19 9.86
N ASN A 36 15.62 34.28 9.96
CA ASN A 36 16.99 34.51 9.53
C ASN A 36 17.21 34.27 8.03
N THR A 37 16.27 33.58 7.37
CA THR A 37 16.39 33.18 5.96
C THR A 37 15.57 34.09 5.07
N ASP A 38 14.25 34.12 5.30
CA ASP A 38 13.32 35.01 4.62
C ASP A 38 12.08 35.22 5.52
N PRO A 39 12.04 36.31 6.31
CA PRO A 39 10.94 36.60 7.24
C PRO A 39 9.65 37.03 6.52
N THR A 40 9.62 37.01 5.19
CA THR A 40 8.45 37.38 4.38
C THR A 40 7.77 36.18 3.70
N GLN A 41 8.44 35.02 3.68
CA GLN A 41 7.94 33.81 3.02
C GLN A 41 7.29 32.84 4.01
N CYS A 42 6.18 32.23 3.61
CA CYS A 42 5.55 31.13 4.32
C CYS A 42 5.88 29.79 3.63
N ILE A 43 6.41 28.85 4.41
CA ILE A 43 6.82 27.51 4.00
C ILE A 43 5.80 26.52 4.59
N PRO A 44 5.23 25.60 3.78
CA PRO A 44 4.30 24.61 4.31
C PRO A 44 5.01 23.67 5.30
N CYS A 45 4.30 23.21 6.32
CA CYS A 45 4.77 22.10 7.15
C CYS A 45 4.95 20.87 6.26
N GLY A 46 6.14 20.28 6.23
CA GLY A 46 6.38 19.05 5.49
C GLY A 46 5.62 17.86 6.07
N ILE A 47 5.58 16.74 5.33
CA ILE A 47 5.08 15.45 5.82
C ILE A 47 5.79 15.08 7.14
N GLY A 48 5.01 14.66 8.13
CA GLY A 48 5.49 14.39 9.50
C GLY A 48 5.42 15.59 10.45
N TYR A 49 4.93 16.74 9.97
CA TYR A 49 4.83 17.97 10.75
C TYR A 49 3.48 18.66 10.54
N TYR A 50 3.05 19.44 11.54
CA TYR A 50 1.80 20.19 11.54
C TYR A 50 1.94 21.52 12.27
N GLU A 51 1.05 22.48 11.98
CA GLU A 51 0.91 23.68 12.80
C GLU A 51 -0.55 24.13 12.91
N THR A 52 -1.00 24.28 14.15
CA THR A 52 -2.36 24.68 14.53
C THR A 52 -2.59 26.19 14.58
N LYS A 53 -1.51 26.97 14.77
CA LYS A 53 -1.57 28.41 15.07
C LYS A 53 -1.00 29.23 13.93
N ARG A 54 -1.45 30.48 13.85
CA ARG A 54 -0.89 31.47 12.92
C ARG A 54 0.46 31.98 13.41
N GLY A 55 1.36 32.29 12.48
CA GLY A 55 2.63 32.96 12.75
C GLY A 55 3.71 32.07 13.36
N ALA A 56 3.69 30.77 13.05
CA ALA A 56 4.78 29.88 13.42
C ALA A 56 6.12 30.31 12.82
N LEU A 57 7.18 30.10 13.60
CA LEU A 57 8.51 30.61 13.34
C LEU A 57 9.53 29.47 13.43
N GLU A 58 10.49 29.48 12.51
CA GLU A 58 11.56 28.51 12.30
C GLU A 58 11.14 27.09 11.89
N HIS A 59 10.09 26.51 12.47
CA HIS A 59 9.62 25.16 12.13
C HIS A 59 8.18 24.91 12.58
N CYS A 60 7.58 23.85 12.03
CA CYS A 60 6.31 23.29 12.48
C CYS A 60 6.50 22.27 13.60
N LYS A 61 5.41 21.89 14.27
CA LYS A 61 5.41 20.85 15.31
C LYS A 61 5.59 19.47 14.68
N ASN A 62 6.41 18.63 15.29
CA ASN A 62 6.66 17.26 14.84
C ASN A 62 5.54 16.31 15.31
N CYS A 63 5.26 15.26 14.53
CA CYS A 63 4.26 14.22 14.83
C CYS A 63 4.77 13.09 15.75
N ASP A 64 5.96 13.22 16.33
CA ASP A 64 6.65 12.22 17.15
C ASP A 64 6.80 10.86 16.45
N HIS A 65 5.98 9.86 16.84
CA HIS A 65 6.01 8.50 16.28
C HIS A 65 5.03 8.29 15.11
N ASN A 66 4.29 9.33 14.74
CA ASN A 66 3.30 9.32 13.67
C ASN A 66 3.76 10.22 12.52
N SER A 67 2.98 10.28 11.45
CA SER A 67 3.22 11.21 10.34
C SER A 67 1.91 11.74 9.76
N THR A 68 1.98 12.91 9.14
CA THR A 68 0.89 13.48 8.35
C THR A 68 0.92 12.89 6.94
N LEU A 69 -0.25 12.72 6.30
CA LEU A 69 -0.30 12.14 4.95
C LEU A 69 -0.03 13.17 3.84
N HIS A 70 -0.12 14.45 4.17
CA HIS A 70 0.01 15.57 3.26
C HIS A 70 0.73 16.74 3.94
N GLU A 71 1.35 17.60 3.13
CA GLU A 71 1.94 18.85 3.60
C GLU A 71 0.87 19.83 4.11
N ALA A 72 1.33 20.86 4.82
CA ALA A 72 0.51 21.94 5.37
C ALA A 72 -0.60 21.49 6.34
N SER A 73 -0.36 20.40 7.08
CA SER A 73 -1.29 19.93 8.10
C SER A 73 -1.53 20.99 9.18
N THR A 74 -2.81 21.15 9.54
CA THR A 74 -3.27 22.18 10.48
C THR A 74 -3.67 21.61 11.85
N SER A 75 -3.55 20.29 12.04
CA SER A 75 -4.03 19.62 13.24
C SER A 75 -3.10 18.50 13.69
N SER A 76 -2.90 18.37 15.00
CA SER A 76 -2.19 17.23 15.58
C SER A 76 -2.93 15.90 15.34
N SER A 77 -4.24 15.94 15.07
CA SER A 77 -5.02 14.74 14.74
C SER A 77 -4.64 14.13 13.39
N ASP A 78 -3.99 14.90 12.52
CA ASP A 78 -3.55 14.42 11.21
C ASP A 78 -2.26 13.61 11.31
N CYS A 79 -1.57 13.65 12.46
CA CYS A 79 -0.47 12.78 12.80
C CYS A 79 -1.00 11.38 13.09
N VAL A 80 -1.07 10.54 12.06
CA VAL A 80 -1.55 9.17 12.13
C VAL A 80 -0.39 8.18 12.08
N ASN A 81 -0.59 6.98 12.62
CA ASN A 81 0.39 5.92 12.46
C ASN A 81 0.42 5.50 10.99
N THR A 82 1.53 5.75 10.31
CA THR A 82 1.71 5.48 8.87
C THR A 82 2.23 4.07 8.58
N CYS A 83 2.52 3.28 9.62
CA CYS A 83 3.01 1.91 9.52
C CYS A 83 4.23 1.80 8.60
N ASP A 84 5.21 2.68 8.82
CA ASP A 84 6.41 2.84 7.98
C ASP A 84 7.32 1.61 7.94
N GLU A 85 7.06 0.61 8.79
CA GLU A 85 7.76 -0.66 8.70
C GLU A 85 7.42 -1.41 7.40
N PRO A 86 8.43 -1.91 6.66
CA PRO A 86 8.20 -2.80 5.53
C PRO A 86 7.33 -4.00 5.90
N GLY A 87 6.52 -4.45 4.96
CA GLY A 87 5.61 -5.57 5.17
C GLY A 87 4.43 -5.28 6.12
N LYS A 88 4.16 -4.02 6.48
CA LYS A 88 2.98 -3.64 7.25
C LYS A 88 2.15 -2.56 6.55
N GLU A 89 0.85 -2.61 6.78
CA GLU A 89 -0.09 -1.58 6.34
C GLU A 89 -0.99 -1.16 7.49
N ILE A 90 -1.56 0.05 7.37
CA ILE A 90 -2.56 0.54 8.30
C ILE A 90 -3.91 -0.16 8.04
N ASP A 91 -4.58 -0.63 9.09
CA ASP A 91 -5.91 -1.23 9.00
C ASP A 91 -7.05 -0.20 9.15
N GLU A 92 -8.31 -0.66 9.14
CA GLU A 92 -9.49 0.20 9.29
C GLU A 92 -9.56 0.89 10.67
N ASN A 93 -8.87 0.36 11.67
CA ASN A 93 -8.80 0.89 13.04
C ASN A 93 -7.57 1.78 13.26
N GLY A 94 -6.77 2.05 12.22
CA GLY A 94 -5.53 2.82 12.34
C GLY A 94 -4.37 2.06 12.98
N SER A 95 -4.48 0.73 13.09
CA SER A 95 -3.42 -0.15 13.62
C SER A 95 -2.59 -0.78 12.51
N CYS A 96 -1.31 -1.04 12.78
CA CYS A 96 -0.45 -1.69 11.79
C CYS A 96 -0.65 -3.20 11.79
N ARG A 97 -1.03 -3.74 10.64
CA ARG A 97 -1.10 -5.19 10.39
C ARG A 97 -0.09 -5.61 9.33
N ALA A 98 0.35 -6.85 9.41
CA ALA A 98 1.22 -7.43 8.41
C ALA A 98 0.51 -7.55 7.05
N CYS A 99 1.25 -7.35 5.95
CA CYS A 99 0.75 -7.60 4.60
C CYS A 99 0.17 -9.01 4.51
N VAL A 100 -1.01 -9.15 3.93
CA VAL A 100 -1.62 -10.47 3.77
C VAL A 100 -0.80 -11.34 2.83
N GLN A 101 -0.96 -12.66 2.96
CA GLN A 101 -0.23 -13.60 2.12
C GLN A 101 -0.50 -13.30 0.62
N GLY A 102 0.57 -13.26 -0.18
CA GLY A 102 0.51 -12.89 -1.60
C GLY A 102 0.70 -11.40 -1.89
N THR A 103 0.81 -10.57 -0.84
CA THR A 103 1.10 -9.13 -0.96
C THR A 103 2.36 -8.77 -0.20
N PHE A 104 3.00 -7.65 -0.57
CA PHE A 104 4.19 -7.14 0.10
C PHE A 104 4.24 -5.61 0.11
N LYS A 105 5.06 -5.06 1.01
CA LYS A 105 5.41 -3.63 1.07
C LYS A 105 6.93 -3.50 1.20
N ASP A 106 7.56 -2.98 0.16
CA ASP A 106 9.01 -2.74 0.07
C ASP A 106 9.40 -1.28 0.27
N ASP A 107 8.52 -0.33 -0.05
CA ASP A 107 8.70 1.09 0.25
C ASP A 107 8.01 1.48 1.57
N PRO A 108 8.77 1.91 2.61
CA PRO A 108 8.23 2.46 3.86
C PRO A 108 7.20 3.58 3.68
N SER A 109 7.34 4.41 2.63
CA SER A 109 6.49 5.56 2.36
C SER A 109 5.08 5.19 1.88
N ASP A 110 4.88 3.96 1.41
CA ASP A 110 3.57 3.46 1.02
C ASP A 110 2.71 3.14 2.26
N LEU A 111 1.51 3.70 2.34
CA LEU A 111 0.62 3.43 3.49
C LEU A 111 -0.02 2.04 3.48
N ARG A 112 0.12 1.30 2.36
CA ARG A 112 -0.58 0.05 2.08
C ARG A 112 0.36 -0.97 1.45
N CYS A 113 0.00 -2.25 1.54
CA CYS A 113 0.71 -3.32 0.85
C CYS A 113 0.38 -3.28 -0.66
N GLY A 114 1.10 -2.43 -1.41
CA GLY A 114 0.88 -2.23 -2.84
C GLY A 114 1.46 -3.33 -3.73
N GLY A 115 2.51 -4.00 -3.27
CA GLY A 115 3.16 -5.09 -3.99
C GLY A 115 2.30 -6.34 -4.03
N ASN A 116 2.15 -6.95 -5.21
CA ASN A 116 1.43 -8.21 -5.38
C ASN A 116 2.37 -9.28 -5.96
N CYS A 117 2.25 -10.51 -5.49
CA CYS A 117 2.98 -11.62 -6.09
C CYS A 117 2.53 -11.89 -7.53
N PRO A 118 3.43 -12.38 -8.40
CA PRO A 118 3.06 -12.81 -9.74
C PRO A 118 1.95 -13.86 -9.71
N TYR A 119 1.09 -13.85 -10.72
CA TYR A 119 0.00 -14.84 -10.81
C TYR A 119 0.56 -16.27 -10.82
N GLY A 120 0.05 -17.12 -9.93
CA GLY A 120 0.58 -18.47 -9.71
C GLY A 120 1.61 -18.57 -8.57
N LEU A 121 1.97 -17.46 -7.93
CA LEU A 121 2.84 -17.41 -6.75
C LEU A 121 2.15 -16.72 -5.58
N THR A 122 2.68 -17.00 -4.39
CA THR A 122 2.32 -16.34 -3.13
C THR A 122 3.53 -16.32 -2.20
N THR A 123 3.39 -15.64 -1.08
CA THR A 123 4.39 -15.56 -0.02
C THR A 123 4.24 -16.73 0.95
N ALA A 124 5.28 -17.07 1.71
CA ALA A 124 5.19 -18.16 2.69
C ALA A 124 4.21 -17.87 3.85
N GLY A 125 3.95 -16.60 4.12
CA GLY A 125 3.02 -16.14 5.13
C GLY A 125 2.73 -14.65 4.97
N THR A 126 2.26 -14.03 6.04
CA THR A 126 2.02 -12.58 6.08
C THR A 126 3.31 -11.79 6.32
N GLY A 127 3.27 -10.49 6.06
CA GLY A 127 4.35 -9.56 6.43
C GLY A 127 5.48 -9.48 5.42
N SER A 128 5.22 -9.84 4.16
CA SER A 128 6.27 -9.84 3.16
C SER A 128 6.73 -8.44 2.80
N THR A 129 8.04 -8.30 2.64
CA THR A 129 8.69 -7.00 2.48
C THR A 129 9.24 -6.76 1.07
N SER A 130 9.09 -7.73 0.16
CA SER A 130 9.61 -7.62 -1.20
C SER A 130 9.03 -8.68 -2.13
N LEU A 131 9.10 -8.41 -3.45
CA LEU A 131 8.74 -9.36 -4.51
C LEU A 131 9.52 -10.69 -4.39
N SER A 132 10.77 -10.66 -3.94
CA SER A 132 11.62 -11.84 -3.83
C SER A 132 11.12 -12.90 -2.83
N GLN A 133 10.16 -12.54 -1.96
CA GLN A 133 9.55 -13.46 -1.00
C GLN A 133 8.34 -14.21 -1.59
N CYS A 134 7.93 -13.90 -2.82
CA CYS A 134 6.91 -14.63 -3.57
C CYS A 134 7.48 -15.94 -4.12
N THR A 135 7.72 -16.93 -3.26
CA THR A 135 8.40 -18.19 -3.61
C THR A 135 7.54 -19.43 -3.43
N VAL A 136 6.29 -19.27 -2.97
CA VAL A 136 5.37 -20.40 -2.78
C VAL A 136 4.45 -20.50 -3.98
N ILE A 137 4.34 -21.70 -4.57
CA ILE A 137 3.43 -21.96 -5.68
C ILE A 137 1.98 -21.82 -5.20
N ASN A 138 1.20 -20.99 -5.91
CA ASN A 138 -0.20 -20.75 -5.63
C ASN A 138 -1.03 -20.85 -6.93
N CYS A 139 -1.18 -22.06 -7.45
CA CYS A 139 -1.90 -22.29 -8.69
C CYS A 139 -3.39 -21.93 -8.54
N PRO A 140 -3.93 -21.11 -9.44
CA PRO A 140 -5.34 -20.73 -9.42
C PRO A 140 -6.23 -21.93 -9.76
N LYS A 141 -7.55 -21.76 -9.62
CA LYS A 141 -8.54 -22.65 -10.25
C LYS A 141 -8.21 -22.77 -11.74
N ASP A 142 -8.52 -23.90 -12.39
CA ASP A 142 -8.20 -24.27 -13.78
C ASP A 142 -6.77 -24.73 -14.11
N ARG A 143 -5.82 -24.51 -13.20
CA ARG A 143 -4.44 -24.99 -13.29
C ARG A 143 -4.13 -25.94 -12.16
N ARG A 144 -3.30 -26.94 -12.40
CA ARG A 144 -2.82 -27.86 -11.37
C ARG A 144 -1.40 -27.53 -10.96
N VAL A 145 -1.02 -27.86 -9.73
CA VAL A 145 0.38 -27.84 -9.31
C VAL A 145 1.15 -28.89 -10.11
N THR A 146 2.28 -28.49 -10.69
CA THR A 146 3.16 -29.43 -11.41
C THR A 146 3.67 -30.53 -10.49
N THR A 147 3.81 -31.74 -11.04
CA THR A 147 4.47 -32.87 -10.36
C THR A 147 5.91 -33.03 -10.80
N ASP A 148 6.42 -32.14 -11.65
CA ASP A 148 7.80 -32.18 -12.11
C ASP A 148 8.74 -31.71 -11.01
N THR A 149 9.39 -32.68 -10.36
CA THR A 149 10.35 -32.43 -9.27
C THR A 149 11.73 -31.99 -9.78
N THR A 150 11.95 -31.92 -11.10
CA THR A 150 13.22 -31.47 -11.69
C THR A 150 13.29 -29.96 -11.85
N LEU A 151 12.15 -29.27 -11.72
CA LEU A 151 12.08 -27.82 -11.76
C LEU A 151 12.84 -27.21 -10.58
N THR A 152 13.55 -26.11 -10.86
CA THR A 152 14.17 -25.29 -9.83
C THR A 152 13.10 -24.66 -8.93
N PRO A 153 13.46 -24.19 -7.72
CA PRO A 153 12.55 -23.36 -6.93
C PRO A 153 12.07 -22.15 -7.74
N PRO A 154 10.80 -21.73 -7.59
CA PRO A 154 10.25 -20.63 -8.37
C PRO A 154 10.95 -19.31 -8.01
N ASN A 155 11.35 -18.58 -9.05
CA ASN A 155 11.87 -17.23 -8.93
C ASN A 155 10.79 -16.25 -9.43
N PRO A 156 10.30 -15.33 -8.59
CA PRO A 156 9.22 -14.41 -8.96
C PRO A 156 9.58 -13.47 -10.13
N SER A 157 10.86 -13.17 -10.35
CA SER A 157 11.30 -12.30 -11.45
C SER A 157 11.34 -13.02 -12.81
N SER A 158 11.30 -14.35 -12.83
CA SER A 158 11.34 -15.16 -14.06
C SER A 158 10.34 -16.31 -14.02
N PHE A 159 9.24 -16.14 -13.27
CA PHE A 159 8.25 -17.17 -13.06
C PHE A 159 7.47 -17.48 -14.33
N ASN A 160 7.44 -18.76 -14.72
CA ASN A 160 6.63 -19.25 -15.83
C ASN A 160 5.45 -20.06 -15.29
N ILE A 161 4.26 -19.47 -15.28
CA ILE A 161 3.06 -20.12 -14.77
C ILE A 161 2.74 -21.44 -15.48
N ASP A 162 3.06 -21.62 -16.76
CA ASP A 162 2.73 -22.85 -17.47
C ASP A 162 3.62 -24.05 -17.07
N SER A 163 4.84 -23.78 -16.59
CA SER A 163 5.75 -24.81 -16.08
C SER A 163 5.35 -25.27 -14.68
N TYR A 164 5.02 -24.33 -13.79
CA TYR A 164 4.72 -24.62 -12.38
C TYR A 164 3.24 -24.91 -12.12
N CYS A 165 2.36 -24.28 -12.90
CA CYS A 165 0.91 -24.40 -12.82
C CYS A 165 0.32 -24.73 -14.21
N PRO A 166 0.66 -25.88 -14.82
CA PRO A 166 0.14 -26.23 -16.13
C PRO A 166 -1.39 -26.29 -16.14
N LEU A 167 -1.99 -25.85 -17.26
CA LEU A 167 -3.42 -25.99 -17.50
C LEU A 167 -3.83 -27.47 -17.47
N CYS A 168 -5.07 -27.71 -17.08
CA CYS A 168 -5.70 -29.00 -17.32
C CYS A 168 -5.86 -29.24 -18.83
N SER A 169 -5.53 -30.46 -19.28
CA SER A 169 -5.78 -30.89 -20.65
C SER A 169 -7.28 -30.84 -20.97
N ARG A 170 -7.61 -30.71 -22.26
CA ARG A 170 -9.00 -30.72 -22.73
C ARG A 170 -9.75 -31.94 -22.19
N GLY A 171 -10.97 -31.71 -21.71
CA GLY A 171 -11.81 -32.74 -21.07
C GLY A 171 -11.52 -32.98 -19.58
N PHE A 172 -10.56 -32.26 -19.01
CA PHE A 172 -10.28 -32.25 -17.59
C PHE A 172 -10.35 -30.84 -17.01
N ALA A 173 -10.72 -30.74 -15.73
CA ALA A 173 -10.70 -29.50 -14.98
C ALA A 173 -10.41 -29.76 -13.51
N GLN A 174 -9.98 -28.70 -12.82
CA GLN A 174 -10.01 -28.65 -11.38
C GLN A 174 -10.61 -27.32 -10.93
N THR A 175 -11.46 -27.38 -9.92
CA THR A 175 -12.27 -26.24 -9.46
C THR A 175 -11.68 -25.54 -8.24
N GLY A 176 -10.79 -26.22 -7.50
CA GLY A 176 -10.04 -25.64 -6.39
C GLY A 176 -8.72 -25.03 -6.81
N THR A 177 -8.16 -24.19 -5.96
CA THR A 177 -6.75 -23.74 -6.07
C THR A 177 -5.82 -24.84 -5.56
N ASN A 178 -4.56 -24.80 -5.99
CA ASN A 178 -3.46 -25.61 -5.45
C ASN A 178 -3.65 -27.13 -5.42
N GLN A 179 -4.61 -27.69 -6.18
CA GLN A 179 -4.71 -29.14 -6.31
C GLN A 179 -3.79 -29.65 -7.42
N THR A 180 -3.37 -30.91 -7.29
CA THR A 180 -2.34 -31.56 -8.12
C THR A 180 -2.92 -32.36 -9.28
N GLU A 181 -4.24 -32.57 -9.28
CA GLU A 181 -4.91 -33.49 -10.21
C GLU A 181 -6.06 -32.80 -10.94
N CYS A 182 -6.04 -32.88 -12.26
CA CYS A 182 -7.19 -32.50 -13.08
C CYS A 182 -8.15 -33.69 -13.17
N ARG A 183 -9.44 -33.44 -12.93
CA ARG A 183 -10.49 -34.47 -12.97
C ARG A 183 -11.30 -34.37 -14.27
N PRO A 184 -11.85 -35.48 -14.79
CA PRO A 184 -12.68 -35.45 -15.98
C PRO A 184 -13.90 -34.53 -15.81
N CYS A 185 -14.21 -33.74 -16.84
CA CYS A 185 -15.31 -32.76 -16.80
C CYS A 185 -16.67 -33.40 -16.47
N ASN A 186 -16.92 -34.65 -16.92
CA ASN A 186 -18.16 -35.38 -16.66
C ASN A 186 -18.44 -35.71 -15.19
N LYS A 187 -17.47 -35.46 -14.29
CA LYS A 187 -17.65 -35.60 -12.85
C LYS A 187 -18.15 -34.33 -12.17
N PHE A 188 -18.19 -33.20 -12.87
CA PHE A 188 -18.65 -31.92 -12.33
C PHE A 188 -20.05 -31.59 -12.83
N LYS A 189 -20.92 -31.12 -11.93
CA LYS A 189 -22.30 -30.74 -12.27
C LYS A 189 -22.37 -29.47 -13.15
N ASP A 190 -21.44 -28.54 -12.97
CA ASP A 190 -21.42 -27.23 -13.65
C ASP A 190 -20.31 -27.12 -14.70
N ALA A 191 -19.90 -28.26 -15.27
CA ALA A 191 -18.73 -28.32 -16.15
C ALA A 191 -18.84 -27.39 -17.39
N ALA A 192 -20.04 -27.05 -17.84
CA ALA A 192 -20.28 -26.08 -18.91
C ALA A 192 -19.73 -24.66 -18.62
N ASN A 193 -19.52 -24.30 -17.35
CA ASN A 193 -19.01 -22.99 -16.94
C ASN A 193 -17.48 -22.95 -16.82
N LEU A 194 -16.78 -24.06 -17.09
CA LEU A 194 -15.32 -24.14 -17.02
C LEU A 194 -14.71 -23.90 -18.41
N PRO A 195 -13.74 -22.96 -18.57
CA PRO A 195 -13.18 -22.62 -19.88
C PRO A 195 -12.67 -23.82 -20.69
N GLY A 196 -12.07 -24.82 -20.03
CA GLY A 196 -11.54 -26.04 -20.66
C GLY A 196 -12.58 -27.14 -20.92
N CYS A 197 -13.79 -27.03 -20.36
CA CYS A 197 -14.86 -28.03 -20.49
C CYS A 197 -16.01 -27.58 -21.41
N LYS A 198 -15.98 -26.33 -21.90
CA LYS A 198 -17.07 -25.71 -22.68
C LYS A 198 -17.47 -26.48 -23.95
N SER A 199 -16.63 -27.38 -24.45
CA SER A 199 -16.91 -28.19 -25.66
C SER A 199 -17.34 -29.64 -25.40
N GLU A 200 -17.32 -30.13 -24.15
CA GLU A 200 -17.59 -31.55 -23.85
C GLU A 200 -18.82 -31.76 -22.95
N CYS A 201 -19.42 -30.68 -22.44
CA CYS A 201 -20.54 -30.76 -21.50
C CYS A 201 -21.91 -30.55 -22.14
N GLU A 202 -21.97 -30.44 -23.48
CA GLU A 202 -23.22 -30.65 -24.21
C GLU A 202 -23.49 -32.16 -24.25
N GLY A 203 -24.48 -32.57 -23.47
CA GLY A 203 -24.69 -33.95 -23.05
C GLY A 203 -24.74 -34.99 -24.17
N ARG A 204 -23.99 -36.08 -23.95
CA ARG A 204 -24.61 -37.39 -24.15
C ARG A 204 -25.50 -37.63 -22.94
N GLU A 205 -26.79 -37.33 -23.11
CA GLU A 205 -27.83 -37.95 -22.31
C GLU A 205 -27.89 -39.43 -22.70
N ASP A 206 -27.04 -40.24 -22.09
CA ASP A 206 -27.33 -41.67 -21.96
C ASP A 206 -27.98 -41.85 -20.59
N ASP A 207 -29.30 -42.08 -20.58
CA ASP A 207 -29.92 -43.30 -20.04
C ASP A 207 -31.42 -43.07 -19.67
N LYS A 208 -32.35 -43.62 -20.46
CA LYS A 208 -33.37 -44.59 -20.00
C LYS A 208 -34.54 -44.82 -20.98
N SER A 209 -34.68 -46.12 -21.30
CA SER A 209 -35.82 -46.89 -21.83
C SER A 209 -36.06 -46.96 -23.34
#